data_AF-A0A6I1VPP1-F1
#
_entry.id   AF-A0A6I1VPP1-F1
#
_cell.length_a   1.000
_cell.length_b   1.000
_cell.length_c   1.000
_cell.angle_alpha   90.00
_cell.angle_beta   90.00
_cell.angle_gamma   90.00
#
_symmetry.space_group_name_H-M   'P 1'
#
loop_
_entity.id
_entity.type
_entity.pdbx_description
1 polymer ?
#
loop_
_entity_poly.entity_id
_entity_poly.type
_entity_poly.pdbx_seq_one_letter_code
_entity_poly.pdbx_strand_id
1 'polypeptide(L)'
;MAASLFEAAYARGERKNKGSIFTLFHHVAFLFTWASEGKVDLEFYLLSGFGLRYKQIKSFSDWLSEVVDKDSNTISAYNRQVMQSCKTFVVWFVFNYVSSSELIKADVELIALVNTQRFFWSKATIGGEGGKLALDLSDSELNSIENLLLHEFEEAKFDKGICHRNYLLWRLVKAFGLRIGEALSLRLEDLNLSGSDPYVEIVHLDRRNSNLDSRVPYNPKVKTLGRYLYIQPEDDDLVGLLELYVKKYRVMKKFIRGKMRVTNFLDHDYLFVTHGSFGAGKPLSCSSASRIANVIQRKSGVTFRWHLLRHSKFNRLYIAAQESPDRNAAIDSIVYMGGWRSETSLLLYANRAVRDSTRRKVTENNKRRVQNGSQ
;
A
#
# COMPACT_ATOMS: atom_id res chain seq x y z
N MET A 1 0.50 32.84 4.81
CA MET A 1 -0.98 32.83 4.76
C MET A 1 -1.55 31.64 3.95
N ALA A 2 -1.05 31.37 2.74
CA ALA A 2 -1.62 30.35 1.86
C ALA A 2 -1.61 28.93 2.48
N ALA A 3 -0.50 28.50 3.08
CA ALA A 3 -0.42 27.18 3.70
C ALA A 3 -1.50 26.96 4.79
N SER A 4 -1.77 27.97 5.63
CA SER A 4 -2.79 27.91 6.68
C SER A 4 -4.21 27.87 6.13
N LEU A 5 -4.49 28.59 5.04
CA LEU A 5 -5.79 28.54 4.35
C LEU A 5 -6.05 27.14 3.77
N PHE A 6 -5.03 26.59 3.10
CA PHE A 6 -5.10 25.22 2.60
C PHE A 6 -5.27 24.23 3.75
N GLU A 7 -4.58 24.39 4.89
CA GLU A 7 -4.71 23.51 6.06
C GLU A 7 -6.13 23.50 6.60
N ALA A 8 -6.70 24.68 6.84
CA ALA A 8 -8.07 24.81 7.34
C ALA A 8 -9.09 24.16 6.40
N ALA A 9 -8.94 24.32 5.09
CA ALA A 9 -9.83 23.71 4.11
C ALA A 9 -9.60 22.20 3.95
N TYR A 10 -8.33 21.78 3.90
CA TYR A 10 -7.94 20.40 3.65
C TYR A 10 -8.18 19.48 4.84
N ALA A 11 -8.11 20.01 6.07
CA ALA A 11 -8.44 19.30 7.30
C ALA A 11 -9.95 19.09 7.49
N ARG A 12 -10.80 19.91 6.87
CA ARG A 12 -12.27 19.76 6.90
C ARG A 12 -12.83 18.73 5.92
N GLY A 13 -11.99 18.18 5.03
CA GLY A 13 -12.43 17.18 4.05
C GLY A 13 -12.76 15.83 4.69
N GLU A 14 -13.96 15.31 4.45
CA GLU A 14 -14.54 14.09 5.06
C GLU A 14 -13.71 12.81 4.93
N ARG A 15 -12.71 12.75 4.03
CA ARG A 15 -12.05 11.50 3.63
C ARG A 15 -10.52 11.47 3.77
N LYS A 16 -9.90 12.40 4.52
CA LYS A 16 -8.43 12.52 4.50
C LYS A 16 -7.77 12.15 5.84
N ASN A 17 -6.80 11.23 5.74
CA ASN A 17 -6.01 10.77 6.88
C ASN A 17 -5.08 11.88 7.40
N LYS A 18 -5.05 12.12 8.72
CA LYS A 18 -4.09 13.02 9.38
C LYS A 18 -2.63 12.80 8.93
N GLY A 19 -2.22 11.54 8.76
CA GLY A 19 -0.87 11.22 8.25
C GLY A 19 -0.60 11.72 6.82
N SER A 20 -1.62 11.69 5.95
CA SER A 20 -1.50 12.22 4.58
C SER A 20 -1.49 13.74 4.53
N ILE A 21 -2.14 14.39 5.50
CA ILE A 21 -2.08 15.85 5.68
C ILE A 21 -0.66 16.26 6.09
N PHE A 22 -0.11 15.60 7.12
CA PHE A 22 1.25 15.85 7.58
C PHE A 22 2.30 15.69 6.47
N THR A 23 2.26 14.57 5.73
CA THR A 23 3.19 14.36 4.60
C THR A 23 3.05 15.43 3.53
N LEU A 24 1.82 15.83 3.19
CA LEU A 24 1.60 16.89 2.20
C LEU A 24 2.24 18.20 2.66
N PHE A 25 2.01 18.62 3.91
CA PHE A 25 2.58 19.87 4.42
C PHE A 25 4.10 19.82 4.55
N HIS A 26 4.65 18.69 4.98
CA HIS A 26 6.09 18.48 4.99
C HIS A 26 6.67 18.61 3.57
N HIS A 27 5.99 18.07 2.55
CA HIS A 27 6.42 18.25 1.16
C HIS A 27 6.26 19.69 0.67
N VAL A 28 5.17 20.38 1.06
CA VAL A 28 4.92 21.78 0.68
C VAL A 28 5.95 22.72 1.31
N ALA A 29 6.53 22.40 2.47
CA ALA A 29 7.63 23.17 3.05
C ALA A 29 8.84 23.27 2.12
N PHE A 30 9.16 22.24 1.32
CA PHE A 30 10.21 22.32 0.29
C PHE A 30 9.90 23.40 -0.76
N LEU A 31 8.64 23.50 -1.19
CA LEU A 31 8.22 24.51 -2.17
C LEU A 31 8.37 25.94 -1.63
N PHE A 32 7.98 26.16 -0.36
CA PHE A 32 8.15 27.47 0.28
C PHE A 32 9.62 27.82 0.51
N THR A 33 10.45 26.83 0.86
CA THR A 33 11.90 27.02 1.05
C THR A 33 12.55 27.45 -0.26
N TRP A 34 12.32 26.69 -1.35
CA TRP A 34 12.79 27.04 -2.69
C TRP A 34 12.32 28.44 -3.13
N ALA A 35 11.04 28.76 -2.90
CA ALA A 35 10.51 30.06 -3.29
C ALA A 35 11.18 31.22 -2.54
N SER A 36 11.47 31.03 -1.25
CA SER A 36 12.20 32.01 -0.44
C SER A 36 13.62 32.21 -0.93
N GLU A 37 14.34 31.13 -1.24
CA GLU A 37 15.72 31.19 -1.75
C GLU A 37 15.79 31.82 -3.15
N GLY A 38 14.86 31.44 -4.03
CA GLY A 38 14.76 31.91 -5.41
C GLY A 38 14.06 33.28 -5.58
N LYS A 39 13.68 33.95 -4.49
CA LYS A 39 12.92 35.22 -4.50
C LYS A 39 11.65 35.16 -5.35
N VAL A 40 10.94 34.04 -5.31
CA VAL A 40 9.63 33.84 -5.96
C VAL A 40 8.54 34.19 -4.96
N ASP A 41 7.69 35.17 -5.29
CA ASP A 41 6.51 35.49 -4.49
C ASP A 41 5.43 34.43 -4.65
N LEU A 42 5.62 33.30 -3.97
CA LEU A 42 4.73 32.15 -4.03
C LEU A 42 3.33 32.48 -3.50
N GLU A 43 3.20 33.34 -2.48
CA GLU A 43 1.90 33.68 -1.91
C GLU A 43 1.05 34.45 -2.92
N PHE A 44 1.63 35.40 -3.64
CA PHE A 44 0.94 36.11 -4.74
C PHE A 44 0.40 35.13 -5.79
N TYR A 45 1.25 34.24 -6.33
CA TYR A 45 0.83 33.29 -7.38
C TYR A 45 -0.29 32.34 -6.93
N LEU A 46 -0.27 31.92 -5.68
CA LEU A 46 -1.30 31.04 -5.10
C LEU A 46 -2.61 31.79 -4.87
N LEU A 47 -2.56 32.94 -4.20
CA LEU A 47 -3.75 33.69 -3.81
C LEU A 47 -4.41 34.43 -5.00
N SER A 48 -3.68 34.65 -6.09
CA SER A 48 -4.26 35.12 -7.36
C SER A 48 -4.81 33.99 -8.24
N GLY A 49 -4.69 32.72 -7.84
CA GLY A 49 -5.22 31.58 -8.59
C GLY A 49 -4.48 31.27 -9.91
N PHE A 50 -3.38 31.96 -10.24
CA PHE A 50 -2.64 31.73 -11.48
C PHE A 50 -1.83 30.43 -11.47
N GLY A 51 -1.49 29.92 -10.28
CA GLY A 51 -0.54 28.83 -10.13
C GLY A 51 0.88 29.23 -10.53
N LEU A 52 1.75 28.25 -10.79
CA LEU A 52 3.15 28.52 -11.12
C LEU A 52 3.41 28.40 -12.62
N ARG A 53 4.35 29.20 -13.13
CA ARG A 53 4.83 29.08 -14.52
C ARG A 53 5.67 27.83 -14.68
N TYR A 54 5.73 27.28 -15.89
CA TYR A 54 6.54 26.09 -16.17
C TYR A 54 8.02 26.25 -15.77
N LYS A 55 8.64 27.41 -16.04
CA LYS A 55 10.04 27.69 -15.65
C LYS A 55 10.25 27.66 -14.13
N GLN A 56 9.26 28.16 -13.36
CA GLN A 56 9.28 28.11 -11.89
C GLN A 56 9.18 26.67 -11.39
N ILE A 57 8.24 25.89 -11.94
CA ILE A 57 8.07 24.47 -11.58
C ILE A 57 9.34 23.66 -11.92
N LYS A 58 9.97 23.94 -13.07
CA LYS A 58 11.20 23.29 -13.48
C LYS A 58 12.37 23.65 -12.56
N SER A 59 12.56 24.94 -12.25
CA SER A 59 13.57 25.39 -11.29
C SER A 59 13.38 24.78 -9.90
N PHE A 60 12.13 24.62 -9.45
CA PHE A 60 11.83 23.90 -8.20
C PHE A 60 12.24 22.42 -8.28
N SER A 61 11.92 21.73 -9.37
CA SER A 61 12.30 20.33 -9.58
C SER A 61 13.82 20.13 -9.57
N ASP A 62 14.56 21.06 -10.19
CA ASP A 62 16.01 21.03 -10.26
C ASP A 62 16.63 21.29 -8.87
N TRP A 63 16.21 22.34 -8.17
CA TRP A 63 16.61 22.63 -6.79
C TRP A 63 16.31 21.45 -5.84
N LEU A 64 15.12 20.86 -5.97
CA LEU A 64 14.72 19.73 -5.14
C LEU A 64 15.63 18.52 -5.37
N SER A 65 16.10 18.33 -6.61
CA SER A 65 17.04 17.26 -6.95
C SER A 65 18.40 17.51 -6.28
N GLU A 66 18.88 18.75 -6.24
CA GLU A 66 20.13 19.11 -5.53
C GLU A 66 20.03 18.92 -4.00
N VAL A 67 18.90 19.27 -3.40
CA VAL A 67 18.71 19.20 -1.95
C VAL A 67 18.52 17.76 -1.46
N VAL A 68 17.77 16.95 -2.21
CA VAL A 68 17.37 15.60 -1.80
C VAL A 68 18.28 14.52 -2.37
N ASP A 69 18.74 14.69 -3.62
CA ASP A 69 19.44 13.67 -4.39
C ASP A 69 20.89 14.10 -4.68
N LYS A 70 21.67 14.40 -3.62
CA LYS A 70 23.04 14.96 -3.69
C LYS A 70 24.03 14.25 -4.63
N ASP A 71 23.78 12.99 -5.00
CA ASP A 71 24.69 12.16 -5.81
C ASP A 71 23.98 11.38 -6.96
N SER A 72 22.79 11.77 -7.40
CA SER A 72 22.01 11.01 -8.39
C SER A 72 21.59 11.83 -9.62
N ASN A 73 22.01 11.37 -10.80
CA ASN A 73 21.56 11.91 -12.11
C ASN A 73 20.09 11.58 -12.45
N THR A 74 19.32 10.97 -11.53
CA THR A 74 17.90 10.64 -11.72
C THR A 74 17.04 11.14 -10.57
N ILE A 75 15.84 11.64 -10.91
CA ILE A 75 14.84 12.05 -9.91
C ILE A 75 14.46 10.85 -9.05
N SER A 76 14.65 10.92 -7.73
CA SER A 76 14.29 9.84 -6.82
C SER A 76 12.77 9.64 -6.71
N ALA A 77 12.38 8.48 -6.18
CA ALA A 77 10.97 8.20 -5.88
C ALA A 77 10.38 9.16 -4.83
N TYR A 78 11.22 9.72 -3.96
CA TYR A 78 10.82 10.70 -2.97
C TYR A 78 10.60 12.07 -3.62
N ASN A 79 11.49 12.52 -4.50
CA ASN A 79 11.29 13.75 -5.28
C ASN A 79 9.99 13.75 -6.08
N ARG A 80 9.65 12.62 -6.72
CA ARG A 80 8.34 12.47 -7.38
C ARG A 80 7.16 12.63 -6.42
N GLN A 81 7.26 12.16 -5.18
CA GLN A 81 6.21 12.33 -4.17
C GLN A 81 6.09 13.78 -3.71
N VAL A 82 7.21 14.47 -3.50
CA VAL A 82 7.23 15.90 -3.16
C VAL A 82 6.60 16.72 -4.27
N MET A 83 7.01 16.51 -5.53
CA MET A 83 6.44 17.16 -6.72
C MET A 83 4.93 16.91 -6.84
N GLN A 84 4.46 15.69 -6.55
CA GLN A 84 3.05 15.35 -6.58
C GLN A 84 2.25 16.05 -5.47
N SER A 85 2.78 16.13 -4.24
CA SER A 85 2.16 16.87 -3.14
C SER A 85 2.08 18.36 -3.44
N CYS A 86 3.15 18.96 -3.97
CA CYS A 86 3.20 20.36 -4.36
C CYS A 86 2.23 20.67 -5.50
N LYS A 87 2.13 19.78 -6.51
CA LYS A 87 1.10 19.87 -7.56
C LYS A 87 -0.30 19.90 -6.96
N THR A 88 -0.61 18.98 -6.03
CA THR A 88 -1.92 18.95 -5.38
C THR A 88 -2.22 20.25 -4.63
N PHE A 89 -1.24 20.80 -3.93
CA PHE A 89 -1.36 22.07 -3.22
C PHE A 89 -1.61 23.23 -4.19
N VAL A 90 -0.79 23.41 -5.23
CA VAL A 90 -0.90 24.51 -6.19
C VAL A 90 -2.19 24.43 -7.00
N VAL A 91 -2.56 23.24 -7.49
CA VAL A 91 -3.80 23.05 -8.26
C VAL A 91 -5.04 23.36 -7.43
N TRP A 92 -5.00 23.13 -6.11
CA TRP A 92 -6.12 23.53 -5.24
C TRP A 92 -6.28 25.05 -5.21
N PHE A 93 -5.19 25.82 -5.13
CA PHE A 93 -5.27 27.28 -5.19
C PHE A 93 -5.83 27.78 -6.53
N VAL A 94 -5.36 27.20 -7.65
CA VAL A 94 -5.96 27.48 -8.96
C VAL A 94 -7.46 27.19 -8.96
N PHE A 95 -7.87 26.06 -8.40
CA PHE A 95 -9.29 25.71 -8.36
C PHE A 95 -10.16 26.65 -7.51
N ASN A 96 -9.61 27.25 -6.45
CA ASN A 96 -10.41 28.01 -5.47
C ASN A 96 -10.23 29.53 -5.55
N TYR A 97 -9.22 30.04 -6.24
CA TYR A 97 -8.86 31.47 -6.25
C TYR A 97 -8.78 32.10 -7.65
N VAL A 98 -9.06 31.34 -8.72
CA VAL A 98 -9.16 31.94 -10.07
C VAL A 98 -10.26 33.00 -10.06
N SER A 99 -9.87 34.24 -10.36
CA SER A 99 -10.77 35.38 -10.45
C SER A 99 -11.15 35.59 -11.92
N SER A 100 -12.44 35.53 -12.25
CA SER A 100 -12.94 35.85 -13.58
C SER A 100 -14.28 36.58 -13.48
N SER A 101 -14.55 37.47 -14.44
CA SER A 101 -15.65 38.43 -14.41
C SER A 101 -16.97 37.91 -15.01
N GLU A 102 -16.96 36.78 -15.73
CA GLU A 102 -18.15 36.16 -16.33
C GLU A 102 -18.18 34.65 -16.08
N LEU A 103 -19.28 34.11 -15.53
CA LEU A 103 -19.38 32.72 -15.03
C LEU A 103 -18.95 31.62 -16.03
N ILE A 104 -19.40 31.68 -17.29
CA ILE A 104 -19.08 30.61 -18.28
C ILE A 104 -17.63 30.71 -18.76
N LYS A 105 -17.12 31.93 -18.99
CA LYS A 105 -15.71 32.15 -19.35
C LYS A 105 -14.79 31.74 -18.20
N ALA A 106 -15.20 32.03 -16.96
CA ALA A 106 -14.51 31.62 -15.74
C ALA A 106 -14.31 30.11 -15.67
N ASP A 107 -15.35 29.31 -15.95
CA ASP A 107 -15.27 27.85 -15.88
C ASP A 107 -14.34 27.26 -16.96
N VAL A 108 -14.40 27.78 -18.18
CA VAL A 108 -13.53 27.32 -19.28
C VAL A 108 -12.07 27.69 -19.01
N GLU A 109 -11.81 28.92 -18.59
CA GLU A 109 -10.47 29.41 -18.22
C GLU A 109 -9.91 28.61 -17.03
N LEU A 110 -10.75 28.33 -16.03
CA LEU A 110 -10.39 27.52 -14.88
C LEU A 110 -9.99 26.10 -15.30
N ILE A 111 -10.80 25.43 -16.12
CA ILE A 111 -10.49 24.07 -16.60
C ILE A 111 -9.19 24.07 -17.40
N ALA A 112 -9.00 25.04 -18.29
CA ALA A 112 -7.78 25.18 -19.07
C ALA A 112 -6.55 25.40 -18.18
N LEU A 113 -6.66 26.25 -17.16
CA LEU A 113 -5.56 26.53 -16.24
C LEU A 113 -5.22 25.34 -15.34
N VAL A 114 -6.23 24.63 -14.81
CA VAL A 114 -6.05 23.40 -14.04
C VAL A 114 -5.35 22.33 -14.86
N ASN A 115 -5.78 22.13 -16.12
CA ASN A 115 -5.15 21.17 -17.02
C ASN A 115 -3.71 21.57 -17.36
N THR A 116 -3.47 22.86 -17.59
CA THR A 116 -2.13 23.43 -17.84
C THR A 116 -1.19 23.18 -16.66
N GLN A 117 -1.64 23.47 -15.43
CA GLN A 117 -0.86 23.18 -14.23
C GLN A 117 -0.56 21.68 -14.13
N ARG A 118 -1.58 20.81 -14.24
CA ARG A 118 -1.38 19.35 -14.18
C ARG A 118 -0.34 18.87 -15.19
N PHE A 119 -0.38 19.40 -16.42
CA PHE A 119 0.59 19.10 -17.46
C PHE A 119 2.00 19.59 -17.12
N PHE A 120 2.17 20.85 -16.72
CA PHE A 120 3.48 21.43 -16.37
C PHE A 120 4.16 20.67 -15.23
N TRP A 121 3.42 20.38 -14.16
CA TRP A 121 3.94 19.59 -13.04
C TRP A 121 4.32 18.17 -13.46
N SER A 122 3.51 17.51 -14.30
CA SER A 122 3.84 16.19 -14.83
C SER A 122 5.13 16.24 -15.65
N LYS A 123 5.23 17.18 -16.60
CA LYS A 123 6.41 17.36 -17.46
C LYS A 123 7.68 17.65 -16.67
N ALA A 124 7.60 18.43 -15.60
CA ALA A 124 8.74 18.73 -14.73
C ALA A 124 9.17 17.54 -13.83
N THR A 125 8.28 16.55 -13.65
CA THR A 125 8.52 15.35 -12.83
C THR A 125 9.12 14.19 -13.65
N ILE A 126 8.89 14.17 -14.97
CA ILE A 126 9.36 13.11 -15.88
C ILE A 126 10.85 13.36 -16.21
N GLY A 127 11.72 12.94 -15.31
CA GLY A 127 13.19 12.95 -15.47
C GLY A 127 13.86 11.70 -14.92
N GLY A 128 13.14 10.58 -14.86
CA GLY A 128 13.69 9.28 -14.46
C GLY A 128 13.43 8.24 -15.53
N GLU A 129 14.43 7.41 -15.83
CA GLU A 129 14.30 6.24 -16.69
C GLU A 129 13.10 5.37 -16.29
N GLY A 130 12.56 4.69 -17.31
CA GLY A 130 11.33 3.92 -17.29
C GLY A 130 11.10 3.08 -16.04
N GLY A 131 9.82 2.96 -15.68
CA GLY A 131 9.32 2.43 -14.43
C GLY A 131 10.16 1.31 -13.84
N LYS A 132 10.70 1.54 -12.64
CA LYS A 132 11.27 0.48 -11.80
C LYS A 132 10.29 -0.69 -11.80
N LEU A 133 10.76 -1.84 -12.31
CA LEU A 133 10.03 -3.09 -12.28
C LEU A 133 9.49 -3.32 -10.87
N ALA A 134 8.21 -3.72 -10.77
CA ALA A 134 7.66 -4.13 -9.50
C ALA A 134 8.52 -5.30 -8.97
N LEU A 135 9.14 -5.09 -7.81
CA LEU A 135 9.85 -6.14 -7.09
C LEU A 135 8.85 -7.27 -6.78
N ASP A 136 9.26 -8.51 -6.98
CA ASP A 136 8.40 -9.69 -6.86
C ASP A 136 9.26 -10.88 -6.42
N LEU A 137 8.77 -11.64 -5.45
CA LEU A 137 9.43 -12.81 -4.88
C LEU A 137 9.31 -14.00 -5.83
N SER A 138 10.43 -14.69 -6.08
CA SER A 138 10.48 -15.99 -6.75
C SER A 138 9.89 -17.11 -5.87
N ASP A 139 9.57 -18.26 -6.46
CA ASP A 139 9.02 -19.39 -5.71
C ASP A 139 10.02 -19.95 -4.69
N SER A 140 11.32 -19.94 -5.00
CA SER A 140 12.37 -20.34 -4.05
C SER A 140 12.45 -19.38 -2.85
N GLU A 141 12.32 -18.08 -3.08
CA GLU A 141 12.27 -17.07 -2.00
C GLU A 141 11.01 -17.22 -1.14
N LEU A 142 9.85 -17.47 -1.75
CA LEU A 142 8.61 -17.76 -1.02
C LEU A 142 8.74 -19.00 -0.14
N ASN A 143 9.27 -20.09 -0.70
CA ASN A 143 9.46 -21.34 0.03
C ASN A 143 10.52 -21.21 1.14
N SER A 144 11.58 -20.45 0.91
CA SER A 144 12.60 -20.17 1.93
C SER A 144 12.00 -19.43 3.13
N ILE A 145 11.18 -18.40 2.90
CA ILE A 145 10.49 -17.68 3.97
C ILE A 145 9.45 -18.56 4.67
N GLU A 146 8.67 -19.33 3.91
CA GLU A 146 7.70 -20.29 4.44
C GLU A 146 8.35 -21.27 5.41
N ASN A 147 9.39 -21.97 4.96
CA ASN A 147 10.10 -22.98 5.74
C ASN A 147 10.76 -22.37 6.98
N LEU A 148 11.34 -21.17 6.87
CA LEU A 148 11.89 -20.45 8.00
C LEU A 148 10.83 -20.18 9.07
N LEU A 149 9.66 -19.65 8.68
CA LEU A 149 8.60 -19.30 9.63
C LEU A 149 7.93 -20.53 10.24
N LEU A 150 7.73 -21.58 9.45
CA LEU A 150 7.20 -22.86 9.93
C LEU A 150 8.14 -23.49 10.95
N HIS A 151 9.43 -23.60 10.63
CA HIS A 151 10.44 -24.13 11.53
C HIS A 151 10.52 -23.31 12.83
N GLU A 152 10.48 -21.98 12.76
CA GLU A 152 10.43 -21.11 13.95
C GLU A 152 9.19 -21.37 14.82
N PHE A 153 8.05 -21.71 14.23
CA PHE A 153 6.84 -22.05 14.97
C PHE A 153 6.89 -23.43 15.60
N GLU A 154 7.37 -24.44 14.87
CA GLU A 154 7.45 -25.82 15.34
C GLU A 154 8.44 -25.94 16.50
N GLU A 155 9.65 -25.40 16.34
CA GLU A 155 10.76 -25.50 17.29
C GLU A 155 10.70 -24.50 18.46
N ALA A 156 9.74 -23.57 18.45
CA ALA A 156 9.59 -22.60 19.53
C ALA A 156 9.26 -23.27 20.88
N LYS A 157 10.26 -23.32 21.78
CA LYS A 157 10.09 -23.72 23.19
C LYS A 157 9.49 -22.60 24.04
N PHE A 158 9.90 -21.36 23.77
CA PHE A 158 9.36 -20.14 24.35
C PHE A 158 8.75 -19.30 23.22
N ASP A 159 7.83 -18.39 23.55
CA ASP A 159 7.22 -17.48 22.58
C ASP A 159 6.46 -18.15 21.41
N LYS A 160 5.96 -19.37 21.59
CA LYS A 160 5.21 -20.11 20.55
C LYS A 160 4.03 -19.31 19.99
N GLY A 161 3.39 -18.46 20.80
CA GLY A 161 2.36 -17.53 20.34
C GLY A 161 2.86 -16.43 19.38
N ILE A 162 4.09 -15.94 19.55
CA ILE A 162 4.73 -14.99 18.63
C ILE A 162 5.01 -15.66 17.28
N CYS A 163 5.61 -16.85 17.30
CA CYS A 163 5.94 -17.58 16.08
C CYS A 163 4.67 -17.97 15.32
N HIS A 164 3.67 -18.52 16.02
CA HIS A 164 2.36 -18.84 15.42
C HIS A 164 1.72 -17.61 14.79
N ARG A 165 1.68 -16.47 15.51
CA ARG A 165 1.12 -15.21 14.98
C ARG A 165 1.83 -14.77 13.69
N ASN A 166 3.16 -14.82 13.66
CA ASN A 166 3.94 -14.39 12.51
C ASN A 166 3.72 -15.31 11.31
N TYR A 167 3.73 -16.62 11.54
CA TYR A 167 3.47 -17.62 10.52
C TYR A 167 2.05 -17.49 9.97
N LEU A 168 1.04 -17.38 10.83
CA LEU A 168 -0.35 -17.17 10.42
C LEU A 168 -0.55 -15.88 9.62
N LEU A 169 0.10 -14.77 10.03
CA LEU A 169 0.06 -13.51 9.28
C LEU A 169 0.65 -13.68 7.88
N TRP A 170 1.76 -14.40 7.76
CA TRP A 170 2.35 -14.77 6.47
C TRP A 170 1.40 -15.61 5.62
N ARG A 171 0.83 -16.67 6.18
CA ARG A 171 -0.09 -17.57 5.49
C ARG A 171 -1.33 -16.87 4.95
N LEU A 172 -1.98 -16.00 5.74
CA LEU A 172 -3.12 -15.21 5.27
C LEU A 172 -2.76 -14.28 4.11
N VAL A 173 -1.62 -13.58 4.21
CA VAL A 173 -1.19 -12.65 3.15
C VAL A 173 -0.77 -13.42 1.90
N LYS A 174 -0.15 -14.59 2.03
CA LYS A 174 0.23 -15.48 0.92
C LYS A 174 -1.01 -16.05 0.22
N ALA A 175 -1.98 -16.56 0.98
CA ALA A 175 -3.22 -17.14 0.46
C ALA A 175 -4.03 -16.09 -0.32
N PHE A 176 -4.27 -14.92 0.28
CA PHE A 176 -5.23 -13.95 -0.25
C PHE A 176 -4.63 -12.70 -0.90
N GLY A 177 -3.31 -12.50 -0.82
CA GLY A 177 -2.66 -11.28 -1.30
C GLY A 177 -3.07 -10.04 -0.51
N LEU A 178 -3.41 -10.15 0.78
CA LEU A 178 -3.90 -9.01 1.57
C LEU A 178 -2.88 -7.87 1.61
N ARG A 179 -3.35 -6.62 1.55
CA ARG A 179 -2.56 -5.50 2.07
C ARG A 179 -2.41 -5.71 3.57
N ILE A 180 -1.25 -5.36 4.12
CA ILE A 180 -1.00 -5.51 5.56
C ILE A 180 -2.05 -4.77 6.41
N GLY A 181 -2.56 -3.64 5.91
CA GLY A 181 -3.65 -2.91 6.55
C GLY A 181 -4.93 -3.73 6.69
N GLU A 182 -5.27 -4.54 5.69
CA GLU A 182 -6.44 -5.44 5.73
C GLU A 182 -6.21 -6.54 6.76
N ALA A 183 -5.06 -7.23 6.69
CA ALA A 183 -4.75 -8.32 7.61
C ALA A 183 -4.78 -7.88 9.09
N LEU A 184 -4.27 -6.68 9.40
CA LEU A 184 -4.26 -6.14 10.76
C LEU A 184 -5.60 -5.53 11.21
N SER A 185 -6.53 -5.31 10.27
CA SER A 185 -7.89 -4.85 10.53
C SER A 185 -8.89 -5.98 10.74
N LEU A 186 -8.53 -7.24 10.41
CA LEU A 186 -9.36 -8.41 10.65
C LEU A 186 -9.74 -8.52 12.13
N ARG A 187 -11.00 -8.87 12.36
CA ARG A 187 -11.66 -9.12 13.64
C ARG A 187 -12.19 -10.55 13.67
N LEU A 188 -12.50 -11.06 14.86
CA LEU A 188 -13.04 -12.42 15.00
C LEU A 188 -14.38 -12.59 14.27
N GLU A 189 -15.21 -11.54 14.22
CA GLU A 189 -16.48 -11.52 13.48
C GLU A 189 -16.32 -11.67 11.96
N ASP A 190 -15.13 -11.37 11.43
CA ASP A 190 -14.86 -11.47 9.98
C ASP A 190 -14.49 -12.89 9.54
N LEU A 191 -14.39 -13.83 10.49
CA LEU A 191 -13.93 -15.20 10.23
C LEU A 191 -15.11 -16.15 10.30
N ASN A 192 -15.40 -16.83 9.20
CA ASN A 192 -16.26 -18.00 9.20
C ASN A 192 -15.40 -19.23 8.93
N LEU A 193 -15.07 -19.97 9.99
CA LEU A 193 -14.16 -21.12 9.93
C LEU A 193 -14.89 -22.46 9.99
N SER A 194 -16.22 -22.43 10.07
CA SER A 194 -17.05 -23.61 10.26
C SER A 194 -17.83 -23.95 9.00
N GLY A 195 -18.17 -25.23 8.83
CA GLY A 195 -18.94 -25.71 7.68
C GLY A 195 -18.08 -26.09 6.47
N SER A 196 -18.73 -26.33 5.33
CA SER A 196 -18.10 -26.73 4.07
C SER A 196 -17.35 -25.60 3.38
N ASP A 197 -17.71 -24.35 3.70
CA ASP A 197 -17.29 -23.19 2.92
C ASP A 197 -16.66 -22.10 3.80
N PRO A 198 -15.50 -22.38 4.42
CA PRO A 198 -14.84 -21.43 5.29
C PRO A 198 -14.33 -20.21 4.51
N TYR A 199 -14.48 -19.02 5.09
CA TYR A 199 -14.06 -17.76 4.47
C TYR A 199 -13.57 -16.72 5.47
N VAL A 200 -12.86 -15.73 4.93
CA VAL A 200 -12.48 -14.49 5.60
C VAL A 200 -13.16 -13.32 4.88
N GLU A 201 -13.88 -12.48 5.63
CA GLU A 201 -14.47 -11.26 5.08
C GLU A 201 -13.53 -10.07 5.26
N ILE A 202 -13.28 -9.32 4.19
CA ILE A 202 -12.66 -8.01 4.27
C ILE A 202 -13.78 -6.98 4.37
N VAL A 203 -13.90 -6.32 5.51
CA VAL A 203 -14.89 -5.26 5.73
C VAL A 203 -14.22 -3.89 5.61
N HIS A 204 -14.83 -2.98 4.83
CA HIS A 204 -14.36 -1.60 4.73
C HIS A 204 -14.66 -0.84 6.03
N LEU A 205 -13.74 0.02 6.49
CA LEU A 205 -13.85 0.70 7.79
C LEU A 205 -15.17 1.45 7.97
N ASP A 206 -15.66 2.12 6.92
CA ASP A 206 -16.91 2.90 6.93
C ASP A 206 -18.16 2.03 7.18
N ARG A 207 -18.06 0.70 7.05
CA ARG A 207 -19.15 -0.25 7.30
C ARG A 207 -19.12 -0.86 8.70
N ARG A 208 -18.06 -0.64 9.49
CA ARG A 208 -17.99 -1.17 10.84
C ARG A 208 -18.77 -0.27 11.80
N ASN A 209 -19.83 -0.80 12.36
CA ASN A 209 -20.50 -0.19 13.50
C ASN A 209 -19.64 -0.40 14.76
N SER A 210 -19.07 0.69 15.27
CA SER A 210 -18.56 0.87 16.64
C SER A 210 -17.09 0.57 16.97
N ASN A 211 -16.70 1.30 18.04
CA ASN A 211 -15.42 1.50 18.71
C ASN A 211 -14.26 2.06 17.87
N LEU A 212 -13.87 3.30 18.21
CA LEU A 212 -12.66 3.95 17.70
C LEU A 212 -11.46 3.02 17.88
N ASP A 213 -10.78 2.70 16.78
CA ASP A 213 -9.57 1.87 16.82
C ASP A 213 -8.54 2.49 17.77
N SER A 214 -8.13 1.73 18.79
CA SER A 214 -7.19 2.19 19.82
C SER A 214 -5.80 2.55 19.28
N ARG A 215 -5.50 2.19 18.02
CA ARG A 215 -4.25 2.50 17.31
C ARG A 215 -4.28 3.86 16.61
N VAL A 216 -5.36 4.66 16.72
CA VAL A 216 -5.41 6.04 16.19
C VAL A 216 -4.22 6.86 16.72
N PRO A 217 -3.58 7.70 15.87
CA PRO A 217 -3.90 8.00 14.47
C PRO A 217 -3.28 7.05 13.44
N TYR A 218 -2.52 6.05 13.87
CA TYR A 218 -1.75 5.14 13.02
C TYR A 218 -2.44 3.79 12.82
N ASN A 219 -3.77 3.76 12.91
CA ASN A 219 -4.54 2.55 12.76
C ASN A 219 -4.39 1.96 11.34
N PRO A 220 -4.36 0.62 11.20
CA PRO A 220 -4.38 -0.05 9.91
C PRO A 220 -5.61 0.39 9.10
N LYS A 221 -5.42 0.54 7.79
CA LYS A 221 -6.46 1.03 6.88
C LYS A 221 -6.77 0.02 5.79
N VAL A 222 -8.05 -0.27 5.65
CA VAL A 222 -8.62 -1.02 4.53
C VAL A 222 -8.88 -0.02 3.39
N LYS A 223 -8.00 -0.02 2.38
CA LYS A 223 -8.08 0.89 1.21
C LYS A 223 -8.77 0.27 0.00
N THR A 224 -9.19 -0.97 0.15
CA THR A 224 -9.74 -1.89 -0.86
C THR A 224 -11.23 -2.05 -0.64
N LEU A 225 -11.94 -2.49 -1.67
CA LEU A 225 -13.34 -2.86 -1.52
C LEU A 225 -13.49 -4.07 -0.59
N GLY A 226 -14.61 -4.09 0.14
CA GLY A 226 -14.97 -5.24 0.95
C GLY A 226 -15.37 -6.43 0.09
N ARG A 227 -15.10 -7.65 0.58
CA ARG A 227 -15.23 -8.89 -0.18
C ARG A 227 -15.11 -10.12 0.72
N TYR A 228 -15.71 -11.22 0.29
CA TYR A 228 -15.50 -12.55 0.86
C TYR A 228 -14.33 -13.25 0.19
N LEU A 229 -13.46 -13.87 0.98
CA LEU A 229 -12.30 -14.62 0.53
C LEU A 229 -12.42 -16.05 1.03
N TYR A 230 -12.78 -16.95 0.12
CA TYR A 230 -12.91 -18.37 0.40
C TYR A 230 -11.53 -18.99 0.71
N ILE A 231 -11.44 -19.74 1.81
CA ILE A 231 -10.24 -20.50 2.17
C ILE A 231 -10.26 -21.79 1.34
N GLN A 232 -9.35 -21.89 0.38
CA GLN A 232 -9.32 -23.03 -0.53
C GLN A 232 -8.81 -24.29 0.21
N PRO A 233 -9.25 -25.50 -0.17
CA PRO A 233 -8.74 -26.74 0.42
C PRO A 233 -7.21 -26.87 0.32
N GLU A 234 -6.60 -26.28 -0.73
CA GLU A 234 -5.16 -26.30 -0.97
C GLU A 234 -4.38 -25.28 -0.13
N ASP A 235 -5.03 -24.46 0.71
CA ASP A 235 -4.37 -23.48 1.58
C ASP A 235 -3.78 -24.13 2.86
N ASP A 236 -3.16 -25.31 2.79
CA ASP A 236 -2.36 -26.03 3.81
C ASP A 236 -2.78 -25.79 5.29
N ASP A 237 -3.97 -26.24 5.69
CA ASP A 237 -4.53 -26.12 7.05
C ASP A 237 -4.62 -24.68 7.61
N LEU A 238 -4.92 -23.69 6.76
CA LEU A 238 -5.11 -22.30 7.20
C LEU A 238 -6.24 -22.16 8.24
N VAL A 239 -7.29 -22.99 8.14
CA VAL A 239 -8.39 -23.05 9.12
C VAL A 239 -7.85 -23.48 10.48
N GLY A 240 -7.13 -24.61 10.58
CA GLY A 240 -6.57 -25.08 11.84
C GLY A 240 -5.57 -24.09 12.45
N LEU A 241 -4.77 -23.41 11.62
CA LEU A 241 -3.88 -22.33 12.08
C LEU A 241 -4.64 -21.14 12.68
N LEU A 242 -5.76 -20.73 12.08
CA LEU A 242 -6.61 -19.66 12.60
C LEU A 242 -7.25 -20.07 13.92
N GLU A 243 -7.87 -21.25 13.96
CA GLU A 243 -8.52 -21.79 15.16
C GLU A 243 -7.55 -21.95 16.33
N LEU A 244 -6.38 -22.55 16.08
CA LEU A 244 -5.35 -22.74 17.09
C LEU A 244 -4.87 -21.38 17.63
N TYR A 245 -4.69 -20.39 16.76
CA TYR A 245 -4.29 -19.06 17.19
C TYR A 245 -5.34 -18.42 18.09
N VAL A 246 -6.60 -18.37 17.65
CA VAL A 246 -7.70 -17.75 18.40
C VAL A 246 -7.91 -18.45 19.75
N LYS A 247 -7.89 -19.79 19.76
CA LYS A 247 -8.15 -20.58 20.96
C LYS A 247 -7.00 -20.52 21.97
N LYS A 248 -5.74 -20.60 21.51
CA LYS A 248 -4.59 -20.85 22.40
C LYS A 248 -3.65 -19.65 22.55
N TYR A 249 -3.41 -18.90 21.49
CA TYR A 249 -2.31 -17.93 21.45
C TYR A 249 -2.79 -16.48 21.49
N ARG A 250 -4.03 -16.18 21.10
CA ARG A 250 -4.62 -14.83 21.19
C ARG A 250 -4.99 -14.51 22.64
N VAL A 251 -3.99 -14.13 23.44
CA VAL A 251 -4.13 -13.90 24.88
C VAL A 251 -3.59 -12.53 25.31
N MET A 252 -4.07 -12.06 26.46
CA MET A 252 -3.54 -10.91 27.18
C MET A 252 -3.06 -11.31 28.58
N LYS A 253 -2.17 -10.50 29.16
CA LYS A 253 -1.72 -10.63 30.54
C LYS A 253 -2.40 -9.56 31.38
N LYS A 254 -3.09 -9.96 32.46
CA LYS A 254 -3.79 -9.06 33.38
C LYS A 254 -3.33 -9.31 34.81
N PHE A 255 -3.04 -8.26 35.56
CA PHE A 255 -2.81 -8.37 37.00
C PHE A 255 -4.16 -8.46 37.71
N ILE A 256 -4.39 -9.57 38.39
CA ILE A 256 -5.61 -9.82 39.17
C ILE A 256 -5.16 -10.27 40.56
N ARG A 257 -5.57 -9.52 41.59
CA ARG A 257 -5.23 -9.80 43.00
C ARG A 257 -3.72 -10.00 43.23
N GLY A 258 -2.91 -9.09 42.71
CA GLY A 258 -1.44 -9.12 42.86
C GLY A 258 -0.71 -10.21 42.07
N LYS A 259 -1.42 -11.04 41.30
CA LYS A 259 -0.81 -12.09 40.46
C LYS A 259 -1.07 -11.83 38.98
N MET A 260 -0.06 -12.06 38.15
CA MET A 260 -0.20 -12.02 36.71
C MET A 260 -1.00 -13.25 36.25
N ARG A 261 -2.09 -13.03 35.52
CA ARG A 261 -2.90 -14.08 34.90
C ARG A 261 -2.92 -13.89 33.38
N VAL A 262 -2.98 -15.00 32.67
CA VAL A 262 -3.16 -15.05 31.22
C VAL A 262 -4.63 -15.33 30.93
N THR A 263 -5.23 -14.59 30.00
CA THR A 263 -6.63 -14.75 29.59
C THR A 263 -6.79 -14.54 28.09
N ASN A 264 -7.72 -15.24 27.46
CA ASN A 264 -8.12 -15.06 26.06
C ASN A 264 -9.31 -14.09 25.90
N PHE A 265 -9.86 -13.57 27.01
CA PHE A 265 -10.88 -12.52 27.02
C PHE A 265 -10.22 -11.15 26.89
N LEU A 266 -10.30 -10.56 25.70
CA LEU A 266 -9.76 -9.24 25.37
C LEU A 266 -10.90 -8.21 25.29
N ASP A 267 -10.58 -6.94 25.45
CA ASP A 267 -11.50 -5.80 25.33
C ASP A 267 -11.82 -5.41 23.88
N HIS A 268 -11.32 -6.19 22.92
CA HIS A 268 -11.55 -6.02 21.50
C HIS A 268 -11.53 -7.36 20.77
N ASP A 269 -11.96 -7.33 19.51
CA ASP A 269 -12.13 -8.47 18.61
C ASP A 269 -11.08 -8.57 17.51
N TYR A 270 -10.13 -7.63 17.38
CA TYR A 270 -9.04 -7.77 16.40
C TYR A 270 -8.32 -9.11 16.47
N LEU A 271 -8.12 -9.76 15.34
CA LEU A 271 -7.50 -11.07 15.22
C LEU A 271 -6.05 -11.02 15.75
N PHE A 272 -5.21 -10.20 15.15
CA PHE A 272 -3.79 -10.13 15.49
C PHE A 272 -3.52 -9.23 16.69
N VAL A 273 -2.83 -9.78 17.69
CA VAL A 273 -2.48 -9.07 18.92
C VAL A 273 -0.97 -9.04 19.14
N THR A 274 -0.55 -8.09 19.96
CA THR A 274 0.81 -8.01 20.47
C THR A 274 1.00 -9.07 21.54
N HIS A 275 2.17 -9.69 21.54
CA HIS A 275 2.59 -10.73 22.47
C HIS A 275 3.81 -10.24 23.26
N GLY A 276 4.15 -10.92 24.35
CA GLY A 276 5.32 -10.61 25.18
C GLY A 276 4.94 -9.99 26.52
N SER A 277 5.81 -9.14 27.07
CA SER A 277 5.61 -8.54 28.40
C SER A 277 4.95 -7.17 28.32
N PHE A 278 5.24 -6.39 27.28
CA PHE A 278 4.73 -5.02 27.14
C PHE A 278 3.59 -4.97 26.10
N GLY A 279 2.41 -4.53 26.54
CA GLY A 279 1.25 -4.38 25.64
C GLY A 279 0.65 -5.70 25.12
N ALA A 280 0.91 -6.83 25.81
CA ALA A 280 0.32 -8.12 25.45
C ALA A 280 -1.21 -8.03 25.39
N GLY A 281 -1.79 -8.57 24.32
CA GLY A 281 -3.22 -8.51 24.05
C GLY A 281 -3.67 -7.29 23.26
N LYS A 282 -2.89 -6.21 23.17
CA LYS A 282 -3.29 -5.04 22.34
C LYS A 282 -3.29 -5.37 20.84
N PRO A 283 -4.12 -4.72 20.00
CA PRO A 283 -4.13 -4.96 18.57
C PRO A 283 -2.75 -4.73 17.93
N LEU A 284 -2.33 -5.61 17.03
CA LEU A 284 -1.02 -5.51 16.39
C LEU A 284 -0.95 -4.26 15.48
N SER A 285 0.14 -3.49 15.57
CA SER A 285 0.32 -2.25 14.81
C SER A 285 1.01 -2.48 13.46
N CYS A 286 0.84 -1.53 12.52
CA CYS A 286 1.61 -1.52 11.27
C CYS A 286 3.13 -1.51 11.51
N SER A 287 3.60 -0.77 12.51
CA SER A 287 5.04 -0.71 12.86
C SER A 287 5.56 -2.07 13.35
N SER A 288 4.75 -2.80 14.13
CA SER A 288 5.06 -4.15 14.59
C SER A 288 5.11 -5.12 13.40
N ALA A 289 4.16 -5.03 12.47
CA ALA A 289 4.18 -5.82 11.25
C ALA A 289 5.41 -5.51 10.38
N SER A 290 5.80 -4.24 10.21
CA SER A 290 7.04 -3.85 9.54
C SER A 290 8.27 -4.44 10.23
N ARG A 291 8.29 -4.48 11.57
CA ARG A 291 9.37 -5.13 12.32
C ARG A 291 9.44 -6.63 12.03
N ILE A 292 8.29 -7.32 11.94
CA ILE A 292 8.24 -8.73 11.53
C ILE A 292 8.86 -8.91 10.14
N ALA A 293 8.48 -8.07 9.17
CA ALA A 293 9.07 -8.12 7.83
C ALA A 293 10.60 -7.93 7.83
N ASN A 294 11.10 -6.98 8.64
CA ASN A 294 12.55 -6.77 8.78
C ASN A 294 13.27 -7.98 9.42
N VAL A 295 12.62 -8.66 10.38
CA VAL A 295 13.17 -9.89 10.97
C VAL A 295 13.24 -10.99 9.93
N ILE A 296 12.15 -11.21 9.17
CA ILE A 296 12.12 -12.16 8.06
C ILE A 296 13.27 -11.88 7.10
N GLN A 297 13.40 -10.64 6.61
CA GLN A 297 14.46 -10.26 5.68
C GLN A 297 15.86 -10.56 6.22
N ARG A 298 16.14 -10.23 7.49
CA ARG A 298 17.46 -10.50 8.08
C ARG A 298 17.76 -11.98 8.21
N LYS A 299 16.75 -12.80 8.53
CA LYS A 299 16.93 -14.23 8.79
C LYS A 299 16.95 -15.06 7.49
N SER A 300 16.14 -14.70 6.51
CA SER A 300 16.09 -15.40 5.22
C SER A 300 17.13 -14.90 4.21
N GLY A 301 17.66 -13.70 4.39
CA GLY A 301 18.48 -13.01 3.38
C GLY A 301 17.68 -12.49 2.18
N VAL A 302 16.36 -12.71 2.15
CA VAL A 302 15.46 -12.28 1.07
C VAL A 302 14.96 -10.86 1.33
N THR A 303 15.05 -9.99 0.33
CA THR A 303 14.47 -8.64 0.43
C THR A 303 12.95 -8.74 0.59
N PHE A 304 12.42 -8.37 1.76
CA PHE A 304 11.03 -8.64 2.08
C PHE A 304 10.27 -7.43 2.61
N ARG A 305 9.07 -7.22 2.06
CA ARG A 305 8.02 -6.34 2.58
C ARG A 305 6.68 -7.01 2.34
N TRP A 306 5.72 -6.84 3.24
CA TRP A 306 4.37 -7.42 3.10
C TRP A 306 3.71 -7.15 1.74
N HIS A 307 3.93 -5.96 1.18
CA HIS A 307 3.35 -5.62 -0.12
C HIS A 307 3.96 -6.42 -1.28
N LEU A 308 5.20 -6.89 -1.17
CA LEU A 308 5.81 -7.77 -2.17
C LEU A 308 5.10 -9.12 -2.25
N LEU A 309 4.66 -9.68 -1.12
CA LEU A 309 3.90 -10.92 -1.11
C LEU A 309 2.55 -10.78 -1.84
N ARG A 310 1.90 -9.63 -1.65
CA ARG A 310 0.72 -9.25 -2.45
C ARG A 310 1.07 -9.18 -3.94
N HIS A 311 2.20 -8.56 -4.31
CA HIS A 311 2.64 -8.54 -5.70
C HIS A 311 2.82 -9.94 -6.27
N SER A 312 3.51 -10.79 -5.53
CA SER A 312 3.76 -12.17 -5.89
C SER A 312 2.51 -13.00 -6.11
N LYS A 313 1.50 -12.87 -5.22
CA LYS A 313 0.22 -13.57 -5.38
C LYS A 313 -0.51 -13.13 -6.65
N PHE A 314 -0.72 -11.83 -6.83
CA PHE A 314 -1.51 -11.34 -7.97
C PHE A 314 -0.79 -11.47 -9.31
N ASN A 315 0.55 -11.39 -9.33
CA ASN A 315 1.32 -11.68 -10.54
C ASN A 315 1.13 -13.14 -10.99
N ARG A 316 1.18 -14.11 -10.05
CA ARG A 316 0.95 -15.53 -10.34
C ARG A 316 -0.48 -15.81 -10.79
N LEU A 317 -1.47 -15.25 -10.09
CA LEU A 317 -2.88 -15.37 -10.49
C LEU A 317 -3.11 -14.79 -11.89
N TYR A 318 -2.52 -13.63 -12.21
CA TYR A 318 -2.64 -13.03 -13.53
C TYR A 318 -2.04 -13.91 -14.64
N ILE A 319 -0.87 -14.52 -14.39
CA ILE A 319 -0.25 -15.48 -15.31
C ILE A 319 -1.18 -16.68 -15.51
N ALA A 320 -1.68 -17.27 -14.43
CA ALA A 320 -2.60 -18.41 -14.50
C ALA A 320 -3.89 -18.07 -15.27
N ALA A 321 -4.42 -16.85 -15.09
CA ALA A 321 -5.60 -16.39 -15.82
C ALA A 321 -5.36 -16.24 -17.33
N GLN A 322 -4.12 -16.03 -17.79
CA GLN A 322 -3.82 -15.98 -19.23
C GLN A 322 -3.96 -17.35 -19.90
N GLU A 323 -3.75 -18.43 -19.14
CA GLU A 323 -3.86 -19.81 -19.62
C GLU A 323 -5.27 -20.38 -19.38
N SER A 324 -6.19 -19.61 -18.79
CA SER A 324 -7.55 -20.04 -18.51
C SER A 324 -8.42 -20.02 -19.77
N PRO A 325 -9.28 -21.04 -20.00
CA PRO A 325 -10.26 -21.03 -21.09
C PRO A 325 -11.21 -19.84 -21.06
N ASP A 326 -11.58 -19.39 -19.86
CA ASP A 326 -12.36 -18.16 -19.64
C ASP A 326 -11.52 -17.11 -18.91
N ARG A 327 -10.67 -16.44 -19.69
CA ARG A 327 -9.79 -15.38 -19.21
C ARG A 327 -10.56 -14.25 -18.54
N ASN A 328 -11.73 -13.86 -19.04
CA ASN A 328 -12.43 -12.69 -18.51
C ASN A 328 -13.00 -12.99 -17.13
N ALA A 329 -13.67 -14.13 -16.95
CA ALA A 329 -14.15 -14.55 -15.63
C ALA A 329 -13.01 -14.74 -14.62
N ALA A 330 -11.85 -15.27 -15.07
CA ALA A 330 -10.66 -15.40 -14.24
C ALA A 330 -10.12 -14.03 -13.80
N ILE A 331 -10.04 -13.06 -14.71
CA ILE A 331 -9.61 -11.68 -14.39
C ILE A 331 -10.60 -11.01 -13.44
N ASP A 332 -11.91 -11.13 -13.66
CA ASP A 332 -12.92 -10.55 -12.77
C ASP A 332 -12.83 -11.13 -11.36
N SER A 333 -12.62 -12.44 -11.25
CA SER A 333 -12.39 -13.12 -9.97
C SER A 333 -11.13 -12.59 -9.26
N ILE A 334 -10.05 -12.35 -10.01
CA ILE A 334 -8.81 -11.76 -9.47
C ILE A 334 -9.03 -10.31 -9.03
N VAL A 335 -9.79 -9.54 -9.80
CA VAL A 335 -10.12 -8.14 -9.47
C VAL A 335 -10.94 -8.07 -8.19
N TYR A 336 -11.94 -8.95 -8.07
CA TYR A 336 -12.73 -9.13 -6.86
C TYR A 336 -11.83 -9.52 -5.68
N MET A 337 -11.01 -10.58 -5.80
CA MET A 337 -10.07 -11.04 -4.77
C MET A 337 -9.06 -9.96 -4.34
N GLY A 338 -8.66 -9.10 -5.27
CA GLY A 338 -7.79 -7.94 -5.00
C GLY A 338 -8.49 -6.79 -4.29
N GLY A 339 -9.81 -6.74 -4.29
CA GLY A 339 -10.60 -5.62 -3.77
C GLY A 339 -10.36 -4.34 -4.55
N TRP A 340 -10.12 -4.43 -5.86
CA TRP A 340 -9.92 -3.27 -6.73
C TRP A 340 -11.24 -2.82 -7.37
N ARG A 341 -11.31 -1.54 -7.74
CA ARG A 341 -12.45 -0.96 -8.47
C ARG A 341 -12.37 -1.19 -9.97
N SER A 342 -11.21 -1.54 -10.50
CA SER A 342 -10.98 -1.75 -11.92
C SER A 342 -9.78 -2.65 -12.18
N GLU A 343 -9.80 -3.32 -13.34
CA GLU A 343 -8.69 -4.14 -13.85
C GLU A 343 -7.40 -3.33 -14.03
N THR A 344 -7.47 -2.03 -14.31
CA THR A 344 -6.27 -1.17 -14.43
C THR A 344 -5.40 -1.22 -13.18
N SER A 345 -6.00 -1.45 -12.01
CA SER A 345 -5.27 -1.60 -10.76
C SER A 345 -4.48 -2.91 -10.68
N LEU A 346 -4.95 -3.98 -11.35
CA LEU A 346 -4.28 -5.27 -11.48
C LEU A 346 -3.06 -5.16 -12.43
N LEU A 347 -3.13 -4.32 -13.46
CA LEU A 347 -2.02 -4.14 -14.42
C LEU A 347 -0.71 -3.69 -13.75
N LEU A 348 -0.79 -2.94 -12.64
CA LEU A 348 0.38 -2.55 -11.83
C LEU A 348 1.16 -3.76 -11.29
N TYR A 349 0.48 -4.90 -11.11
CA TYR A 349 1.04 -6.16 -10.64
C TYR A 349 1.49 -7.05 -11.82
N ALA A 350 0.79 -6.97 -12.95
CA ALA A 350 1.03 -7.78 -14.15
C ALA A 350 2.21 -7.31 -15.02
N ASN A 351 2.73 -6.09 -14.82
CA ASN A 351 3.79 -5.51 -15.68
C ASN A 351 5.03 -6.42 -15.85
N ARG A 352 5.39 -7.22 -14.83
CA ARG A 352 6.46 -8.22 -14.96
C ARG A 352 6.02 -9.41 -15.80
N ALA A 353 4.85 -10.00 -15.53
CA ALA A 353 4.30 -11.11 -16.31
C ALA A 353 4.16 -10.78 -17.80
N VAL A 354 3.66 -9.57 -18.10
CA VAL A 354 3.54 -9.07 -19.48
C VAL A 354 4.90 -9.03 -20.14
N ARG A 355 5.90 -8.41 -19.50
CA ARG A 355 7.27 -8.33 -20.05
C ARG A 355 7.91 -9.70 -20.24
N ASP A 356 7.82 -10.57 -19.24
CA ASP A 356 8.46 -11.89 -19.28
C ASP A 356 7.78 -12.79 -20.34
N SER A 357 6.45 -12.68 -20.51
CA SER A 357 5.72 -13.28 -21.64
C SER A 357 6.19 -12.74 -22.99
N THR A 358 6.33 -11.42 -23.14
CA THR A 358 6.88 -10.80 -24.36
C THR A 358 8.29 -11.31 -24.65
N ARG A 359 9.16 -11.40 -23.63
CA ARG A 359 10.54 -11.89 -23.78
C ARG A 359 10.58 -13.36 -24.22
N ARG A 360 9.72 -14.22 -23.66
CA ARG A 360 9.59 -15.62 -24.10
C ARG A 360 9.15 -15.71 -25.56
N LYS A 361 8.11 -14.96 -25.96
CA LYS A 361 7.63 -14.90 -27.35
C LYS A 361 8.70 -14.44 -28.33
N VAL A 362 9.49 -13.42 -27.97
CA VAL A 362 10.64 -12.97 -28.79
C VAL A 362 11.69 -14.06 -28.91
N THR A 363 12.02 -14.76 -27.82
CA THR A 363 13.01 -15.84 -27.82
C THR A 363 12.54 -17.04 -28.66
N GLU A 364 11.27 -17.43 -28.55
CA GLU A 364 10.66 -18.49 -29.35
C GLU A 364 10.61 -18.13 -30.84
N ASN A 365 10.21 -16.90 -31.18
CA ASN A 365 10.21 -16.43 -32.56
C ASN A 365 11.63 -16.39 -33.15
N ASN A 366 12.64 -15.99 -32.37
CA ASN A 366 14.03 -16.02 -32.80
C ASN A 366 14.53 -17.45 -33.04
N LYS A 367 14.18 -18.41 -32.16
CA LYS A 367 14.49 -19.84 -32.36
C LYS A 367 13.84 -20.40 -33.63
N ARG A 368 12.57 -20.08 -33.89
CA ARG A 368 11.85 -20.48 -35.11
C ARG A 368 12.46 -19.89 -36.38
N ARG A 369 12.90 -18.62 -36.34
CA ARG A 369 13.60 -17.97 -37.48
C ARG A 369 14.93 -18.63 -37.81
N VAL A 370 15.71 -19.01 -36.81
CA VAL A 370 16.99 -19.71 -37.01
C VAL A 370 16.78 -21.12 -37.59
N GLN A 371 15.75 -21.83 -37.14
CA GLN A 371 15.38 -23.15 -37.70
C GLN A 371 14.90 -23.07 -39.15
N ASN A 372 14.10 -22.04 -39.51
CA ASN A 372 13.58 -21.88 -40.87
C ASN A 372 14.57 -21.25 -41.85
N GLY A 373 15.67 -20.64 -41.37
CA GLY A 373 16.75 -20.10 -42.21
C GLY A 373 17.93 -21.06 -42.42
N SER A 374 17.80 -22.32 -41.94
CA SER A 374 18.80 -23.39 -42.11
C SER A 374 18.30 -24.53 -43.02
N GLN A 375 17.17 -24.30 -43.71
CA GLN A 375 16.70 -25.06 -44.88
C GLN A 375 16.91 -24.21 -46.12
#